data_AF-A0A2S5V6C8-F1
#
_entry.id   AF-A0A2S5V6C8-F1
#
_cell.length_a   1.000
_cell.length_b   1.000
_cell.length_c   1.000
_cell.angle_alpha   90.00
_cell.angle_beta   90.00
_cell.angle_gamma   90.00
#
_symmetry.space_group_name_H-M   'P 1'
#
loop_
_entity.id
_entity.type
_entity.pdbx_description
1 polymer ?
#
loop_
_entity_poly.entity_id
_entity_poly.type
_entity_poly.pdbx_seq_one_letter_code
_entity_poly.pdbx_strand_id
1 'polypeptide(L)'
;MVSAMLLMLTVTVLQVGFALYVRTTLLDAAGEGARHAGLFGGGLEAGEERAAVLITASLGSGYATDIEATTTALDGAPVVAVTVSSPLPLLGLLGLPGTLEVTGHAPTETLDAD
;
A
#
# COMPACT_ATOMS: atom_id res chain seq x y z
N MET A 1 -6.69 -8.26 -39.33
CA MET A 1 -7.43 -8.55 -38.08
C MET A 1 -6.56 -9.16 -36.98
N VAL A 2 -5.58 -10.02 -37.29
CA VAL A 2 -4.67 -10.61 -36.27
C VAL A 2 -3.92 -9.55 -35.45
N SER A 3 -3.39 -8.51 -36.09
CA SER A 3 -2.64 -7.44 -35.41
C SER A 3 -3.47 -6.70 -34.36
N ALA A 4 -4.78 -6.51 -34.61
CA ALA A 4 -5.67 -5.86 -33.64
C ALA A 4 -5.95 -6.75 -32.43
N MET A 5 -6.13 -8.06 -32.64
CA MET A 5 -6.31 -9.02 -31.54
C MET A 5 -5.05 -9.12 -30.68
N LEU A 6 -3.88 -9.16 -31.32
CA LEU A 6 -2.60 -9.19 -30.61
C LEU A 6 -2.41 -7.91 -29.78
N LEU A 7 -2.66 -6.74 -30.37
CA LEU A 7 -2.57 -5.48 -29.64
C LEU A 7 -3.50 -5.43 -28.43
N MET A 8 -4.77 -5.82 -28.61
CA MET A 8 -5.74 -5.90 -27.51
C MET A 8 -5.24 -6.83 -26.40
N LEU A 9 -4.77 -8.03 -26.75
CA LEU A 9 -4.25 -8.98 -25.77
C LEU A 9 -3.04 -8.39 -25.02
N THR A 10 -2.09 -7.79 -25.74
CA THR A 10 -0.91 -7.17 -25.14
C THR A 10 -1.30 -6.05 -24.16
N VAL A 11 -2.23 -5.18 -24.53
CA VAL A 11 -2.71 -4.09 -23.65
C VAL A 11 -3.41 -4.67 -22.42
N THR A 12 -4.26 -5.69 -22.59
CA THR A 12 -4.95 -6.33 -21.46
C THR A 12 -3.97 -6.94 -20.46
N VAL A 13 -2.96 -7.68 -20.94
CA VAL A 13 -1.93 -8.27 -20.08
C VAL A 13 -1.14 -7.18 -19.36
N LEU A 14 -0.75 -6.13 -20.07
CA LEU A 14 -0.03 -5.00 -19.47
C LEU A 14 -0.87 -4.29 -18.40
N GLN A 15 -2.16 -4.10 -18.65
CA GLN A 15 -3.08 -3.45 -17.72
C GLN A 15 -3.25 -4.27 -16.44
N VAL A 16 -3.40 -5.58 -16.56
CA VAL A 16 -3.41 -6.50 -15.40
C VAL A 16 -2.09 -6.42 -14.65
N GLY A 17 -0.96 -6.38 -15.36
CA GLY A 17 0.36 -6.18 -14.78
C GLY A 17 0.47 -4.89 -13.96
N PHE A 18 -0.04 -3.77 -14.47
CA PHE A 18 -0.06 -2.50 -13.73
C PHE A 18 -0.94 -2.54 -12.48
N ALA A 19 -2.12 -3.14 -12.55
CA ALA A 19 -3.00 -3.31 -11.39
C ALA A 19 -2.33 -4.13 -10.28
N LEU A 20 -1.68 -5.23 -10.66
CA LEU A 20 -0.92 -6.05 -9.73
C LEU A 20 0.27 -5.28 -9.16
N TYR A 21 1.06 -4.63 -10.00
CA TYR A 21 2.22 -3.83 -9.58
C TYR A 21 1.84 -2.80 -8.52
N VAL A 22 0.86 -1.95 -8.80
CA VAL A 22 0.37 -0.93 -7.85
C VAL A 22 -0.09 -1.58 -6.55
N ARG A 23 -0.96 -2.60 -6.60
CA ARG A 23 -1.45 -3.26 -5.38
C ARG A 23 -0.32 -3.85 -4.54
N THR A 24 0.66 -4.50 -5.16
CA THR A 24 1.79 -5.10 -4.44
C THR A 24 2.70 -4.04 -3.83
N THR A 25 2.98 -2.95 -4.54
CA THR A 25 3.82 -1.86 -4.05
C THR A 25 3.15 -1.10 -2.90
N LEU A 26 1.83 -0.87 -2.98
CA LEU A 26 1.08 -0.25 -1.89
C LEU A 26 1.04 -1.16 -0.65
N LEU A 27 0.82 -2.47 -0.82
CA LEU A 27 0.85 -3.43 0.30
C LEU A 27 2.22 -3.47 1.00
N ASP A 28 3.30 -3.45 0.21
CA ASP A 28 4.67 -3.43 0.72
C ASP A 28 4.93 -2.15 1.54
N ALA A 29 4.56 -0.99 0.99
CA ALA A 29 4.68 0.29 1.68
C ALA A 29 3.81 0.39 2.94
N ALA A 30 2.59 -0.15 2.91
CA ALA A 30 1.72 -0.20 4.07
C ALA A 30 2.29 -1.11 5.17
N GLY A 31 2.82 -2.28 4.81
CA GLY A 31 3.50 -3.18 5.74
C GLY A 31 4.74 -2.54 6.37
N GLU A 32 5.52 -1.81 5.58
CA GLU A 32 6.65 -1.04 6.07
C GLU A 32 6.22 0.08 7.03
N GLY A 33 5.17 0.84 6.69
CA GLY A 33 4.63 1.89 7.54
C GLY A 33 4.15 1.33 8.87
N ALA A 34 3.42 0.21 8.84
CA ALA A 34 2.96 -0.48 10.04
C ALA A 34 4.15 -0.95 10.89
N ARG A 35 5.18 -1.52 10.28
CA ARG A 35 6.41 -1.93 10.96
C ARG A 35 7.11 -0.75 11.62
N HIS A 36 7.17 0.39 10.94
CA HIS A 36 7.82 1.59 11.45
C HIS A 36 7.06 2.19 12.64
N ALA A 37 5.73 2.26 12.55
CA ALA A 37 4.88 2.71 13.66
C ALA A 37 4.84 1.71 14.83
N GLY A 38 5.02 0.41 14.56
CA GLY A 38 5.06 -0.65 15.57
C GLY A 38 6.36 -0.73 16.37
N LEU A 39 7.42 -0.02 15.98
CA LEU A 39 8.68 0.01 16.76
C LEU A 39 8.46 0.59 18.16
N PHE A 40 9.32 0.22 19.11
CA PHE A 40 9.23 0.78 20.46
C PHE A 40 9.38 2.30 20.44
N GLY A 41 8.39 3.02 21.00
CA GLY A 41 8.32 4.48 20.94
C GLY A 41 7.92 5.04 19.57
N GLY A 42 7.49 4.18 18.64
CA GLY A 42 6.95 4.55 17.34
C GLY A 42 5.61 5.28 17.46
N GLY A 43 5.32 6.12 16.47
CA GLY A 43 4.06 6.86 16.36
C GLY A 43 3.30 6.45 15.10
N LEU A 44 1.97 6.47 15.17
CA LEU A 44 1.10 6.18 14.02
C LEU A 44 1.42 7.11 12.83
N GLU A 45 1.55 8.41 13.09
CA GLU A 45 1.91 9.43 12.10
C GLU A 45 3.27 9.15 11.42
N ALA A 46 4.24 8.61 12.16
CA ALA A 46 5.53 8.22 11.58
C ALA A 46 5.39 7.03 10.62
N GLY A 47 4.44 6.11 10.89
CA GLY A 47 4.10 5.02 9.97
C GLY A 47 3.42 5.52 8.70
N GLU A 48 2.51 6.49 8.83
CA GLU A 48 1.83 7.14 7.69
C GLU A 48 2.86 7.85 6.80
N GLU A 49 3.74 8.68 7.39
CA GLU A 49 4.79 9.39 6.66
C GLU A 49 5.75 8.40 5.98
N ARG A 50 6.13 7.33 6.67
CA ARG A 50 7.00 6.29 6.11
C ARG A 50 6.37 5.62 4.89
N ALA A 51 5.08 5.26 4.96
CA ALA A 51 4.34 4.70 3.84
C ALA A 51 4.23 5.72 2.68
N ALA A 52 3.91 6.97 2.99
CA ALA A 52 3.80 8.05 2.00
C ALA A 52 5.10 8.25 1.21
N VAL A 53 6.26 8.23 1.89
CA VAL A 53 7.58 8.35 1.26
C VAL A 53 7.85 7.19 0.30
N LEU A 54 7.56 5.95 0.69
CA LEU A 54 7.77 4.79 -0.18
C LEU A 54 6.86 4.78 -1.39
N ILE A 55 5.58 5.09 -1.19
CA ILE A 55 4.59 5.14 -2.27
C ILE A 55 4.96 6.25 -3.25
N THR A 56 5.32 7.43 -2.74
CA THR A 56 5.75 8.56 -3.58
C THR A 56 6.99 8.22 -4.38
N ALA A 57 7.98 7.55 -3.78
CA ALA A 57 9.20 7.15 -4.48
C ALA A 57 8.96 6.10 -5.58
N SER A 58 7.94 5.24 -5.41
CA SER A 58 7.69 4.11 -6.31
C SER A 58 6.64 4.41 -7.39
N LEU A 59 5.56 5.10 -7.02
CA LEU A 59 4.36 5.32 -7.84
C LEU A 59 4.06 6.81 -8.09
N GLY A 60 4.68 7.71 -7.32
CA GLY A 60 4.40 9.14 -7.35
C GLY A 60 3.36 9.60 -6.32
N SER A 61 3.30 10.90 -6.07
CA SER A 61 2.48 11.49 -5.00
C SER A 61 0.97 11.27 -5.17
N GLY A 62 0.48 11.08 -6.40
CA GLY A 62 -0.95 10.81 -6.65
C GLY A 62 -1.46 9.50 -6.06
N TYR A 63 -0.55 8.58 -5.69
CA TYR A 63 -0.86 7.34 -4.99
C TYR A 63 -0.66 7.43 -3.47
N ALA A 64 -0.07 8.50 -2.95
CA ALA A 64 0.21 8.67 -1.52
C ALA A 64 -0.77 9.65 -0.85
N THR A 65 -2.04 9.66 -1.30
CA THR A 65 -2.99 10.74 -0.96
C THR A 65 -3.81 10.44 0.30
N ASP A 66 -4.05 9.18 0.60
CA ASP A 66 -4.93 8.75 1.71
C ASP A 66 -4.30 7.53 2.39
N ILE A 67 -3.75 7.77 3.59
CA ILE A 67 -3.00 6.81 4.38
C ILE A 67 -3.39 7.03 5.83
N GLU A 68 -3.81 5.97 6.51
CA GLU A 68 -4.23 6.01 7.90
C GLU A 68 -3.55 4.88 8.68
N ALA A 69 -2.91 5.22 9.79
CA ALA A 69 -2.34 4.26 10.73
C ALA A 69 -3.22 4.15 11.98
N THR A 70 -3.51 2.92 12.40
CA THR A 70 -4.33 2.63 13.59
C THR A 70 -3.69 1.54 14.44
N THR A 71 -3.92 1.58 15.74
CA THR A 71 -3.61 0.46 16.63
C THR A 71 -4.81 -0.48 16.67
N THR A 72 -4.57 -1.76 16.43
CA THR A 72 -5.60 -2.81 16.48
C THR A 72 -5.04 -4.07 17.15
N ALA A 73 -5.85 -5.13 17.21
CA ALA A 73 -5.41 -6.45 17.65
C ALA A 73 -5.70 -7.48 16.56
N LEU A 74 -4.72 -8.31 16.24
CA LEU A 74 -4.86 -9.44 15.32
C LEU A 74 -4.58 -10.73 16.08
N ASP A 75 -5.56 -11.63 16.11
CA ASP A 75 -5.50 -12.89 16.88
C ASP A 75 -5.09 -12.69 18.36
N GLY A 76 -5.49 -11.56 18.95
CA GLY A 76 -5.20 -11.21 20.34
C GLY A 76 -3.84 -10.55 20.58
N ALA A 77 -2.99 -10.40 19.55
CA ALA A 77 -1.73 -9.67 19.64
C ALA A 77 -1.91 -8.19 19.25
N PRO A 78 -1.30 -7.23 19.98
CA PRO A 78 -1.33 -5.83 19.60
C PRO A 78 -0.52 -5.62 18.31
N VAL A 79 -1.14 -4.99 17.33
CA VAL A 79 -0.53 -4.68 16.04
C VAL A 79 -0.86 -3.25 15.63
N VAL A 80 -0.01 -2.66 14.79
CA VAL A 80 -0.34 -1.47 14.02
C VAL A 80 -0.84 -1.92 12.65
N ALA A 81 -1.93 -1.32 12.19
CA ALA A 81 -2.45 -1.46 10.84
C ALA A 81 -2.27 -0.13 10.10
N VAL A 82 -1.69 -0.15 8.90
CA VAL A 82 -1.64 1.00 8.00
C VAL A 82 -2.49 0.69 6.78
N THR A 83 -3.53 1.47 6.58
CA THR A 83 -4.43 1.37 5.43
C THR A 83 -4.10 2.46 4.44
N VAL A 84 -4.03 2.09 3.17
CA VAL A 84 -3.76 3.01 2.05
C VAL A 84 -4.91 2.91 1.06
N SER A 85 -5.51 4.05 0.76
CA SER A 85 -6.56 4.19 -0.24
C SER A 85 -5.99 4.94 -1.45
N SER A 86 -6.14 4.36 -2.63
CA SER A 86 -5.42 4.79 -3.82
C SER A 86 -6.20 4.53 -5.12
N PRO A 87 -5.83 5.20 -6.22
CA PRO A 87 -6.43 4.90 -7.50
C PRO A 87 -6.09 3.50 -8.01
N LEU A 88 -7.09 2.76 -8.49
CA LEU A 88 -6.85 1.51 -9.22
C LEU A 88 -6.48 1.86 -10.67
N PRO A 89 -5.33 1.43 -11.21
CA PRO A 89 -4.93 1.75 -12.58
C PRO A 89 -5.84 1.02 -13.58
N LEU A 90 -6.73 1.78 -14.25
CA LEU A 90 -7.70 1.26 -15.24
C LEU A 90 -7.24 1.50 -16.68
N LEU A 91 -6.50 2.58 -16.92
CA LEU A 91 -5.94 2.94 -18.23
C LEU A 91 -4.50 3.42 -18.07
N GLY A 92 -3.53 2.54 -18.35
CA GLY A 92 -2.14 2.78 -17.94
C GLY A 92 -2.09 2.88 -16.41
N LEU A 93 -1.51 3.97 -15.88
CA LEU A 93 -1.51 4.29 -14.44
C LEU A 93 -2.62 5.27 -14.02
N LEU A 94 -3.55 5.62 -14.92
CA LEU A 94 -4.67 6.48 -14.56
C LEU A 94 -5.77 5.62 -13.92
N GLY A 95 -6.27 6.08 -12.79
CA GLY A 95 -7.29 5.40 -12.01
C GLY A 95 -8.32 6.35 -11.41
N LEU A 96 -9.43 5.79 -10.96
CA LEU A 96 -10.40 6.53 -10.14
C LEU A 96 -9.92 6.53 -8.69
N PRO A 97 -9.94 7.67 -7.98
CA PRO A 97 -9.48 7.74 -6.59
C PRO A 97 -10.34 6.85 -5.68
N GLY A 98 -9.72 6.25 -4.66
CA GLY A 98 -10.40 5.46 -3.63
C GLY A 98 -10.94 4.10 -4.07
N THR A 99 -10.52 3.57 -5.23
CA THR A 99 -11.01 2.26 -5.73
C THR A 99 -10.12 1.08 -5.37
N LEU A 100 -8.92 1.33 -4.85
CA LEU A 100 -8.00 0.31 -4.36
C LEU A 100 -7.64 0.62 -2.92
N GLU A 101 -7.99 -0.30 -2.03
CA GLU A 101 -7.64 -0.23 -0.61
C GLU A 101 -6.74 -1.41 -0.26
N VAL A 102 -5.66 -1.13 0.47
CA VAL A 102 -4.74 -2.15 0.98
C VAL A 102 -4.40 -1.86 2.44
N THR A 103 -4.18 -2.90 3.23
CA THR A 103 -3.80 -2.76 4.64
C THR A 103 -2.60 -3.63 4.95
N GLY A 104 -1.55 -3.01 5.50
CA GLY A 104 -0.38 -3.68 6.06
C GLY A 104 -0.47 -3.74 7.58
N HIS A 105 0.04 -4.82 8.17
CA HIS A 105 0.03 -5.03 9.62
C HIS A 105 1.44 -5.34 10.13
N ALA A 106 1.77 -4.87 11.33
CA ALA A 106 2.98 -5.25 12.03
C ALA A 106 2.76 -5.29 13.55
N PRO A 107 3.44 -6.20 14.27
CA PRO A 107 3.35 -6.26 15.73
C PRO A 107 3.92 -5.01 16.38
N THR A 108 3.36 -4.65 17.53
CA THR A 108 3.90 -3.58 18.37
C THR A 108 5.00 -4.13 19.28
N GLU A 109 6.18 -3.54 19.23
CA GLU A 109 7.32 -3.88 20.06
C GLU A 109 7.16 -3.29 21.46
N THR A 110 7.18 -4.16 22.47
CA THR A 110 7.23 -3.79 23.89
C THR A 110 8.58 -4.24 24.45
N LEU A 111 9.26 -3.34 25.18
CA LEU A 111 10.42 -3.73 25.97
C LEU A 111 9.92 -4.44 27.22
N ASP A 112 9.96 -5.76 27.23
CA ASP A 112 9.84 -6.51 28.47
C ASP A 112 11.11 -6.24 29.29
N ALA A 113 10.95 -5.53 30.41
CA ALA A 113 12.01 -5.33 31.38
C ALA A 113 12.08 -6.57 32.28
N ASP A 114 12.92 -7.53 31.92
CA ASP A 114 13.44 -8.55 32.85
C ASP A 114 14.64 -7.99 33.64
#